data_AF-A0A7Z0AYX9-F1
#
_entry.id   AF-A0A7Z0AYX9-F1
#
_cell.length_a   1.000
_cell.length_b   1.000
_cell.length_c   1.000
_cell.angle_alpha   90.00
_cell.angle_beta   90.00
_cell.angle_gamma   90.00
#
_symmetry.space_group_name_H-M   'P 1'
#
loop_
_entity.id
_entity.type
_entity.pdbx_description
1 polymer ?
#
loop_
_entity_poly.entity_id
_entity_poly.type
_entity_poly.pdbx_seq_one_letter_code
_entity_poly.pdbx_strand_id
1 'polypeptide(L)'
;MKITAVRTIVAAVSSVMLFGLAALAQTPPLAPVPAQLAAALAPAALDQMLAPIALYPDPLIAQILMAATYPLEIVEAHRWVQDPNQAALAGDALAAALANESWDPSVKSLVAFPQVLAMMDGNLDWTERLGDALLADQTAVSNAIQRLRQRATAAGTLNTTQQEGRCQVSERGR
;
A
#
# COMPACT_ATOMS: atom_id res chain seq x y z
N MET A 1 33.89 45.75 -17.77
CA MET A 1 34.86 45.03 -16.92
C MET A 1 34.93 43.59 -17.44
N LYS A 2 36.00 43.31 -18.23
CA LYS A 2 36.57 42.01 -18.67
C LYS A 2 35.60 40.98 -19.29
N ILE A 3 35.52 40.80 -20.63
CA ILE A 3 36.51 40.15 -21.55
C ILE A 3 36.81 38.71 -21.08
N THR A 4 36.82 37.60 -21.81
CA THR A 4 36.49 37.14 -23.18
C THR A 4 36.94 35.66 -23.20
N ALA A 5 36.20 34.74 -23.81
CA ALA A 5 36.72 33.52 -24.47
C ALA A 5 35.52 32.78 -25.10
N VAL A 6 35.14 32.92 -26.37
CA VAL A 6 35.89 32.75 -27.64
C VAL A 6 36.66 31.43 -27.69
N ARG A 7 36.02 30.39 -28.23
CA ARG A 7 36.39 29.78 -29.52
C ARG A 7 35.43 28.62 -29.82
N THR A 8 34.45 28.80 -30.71
CA THR A 8 34.52 28.32 -32.11
C THR A 8 35.27 26.99 -32.27
N ILE A 9 34.57 25.96 -32.76
CA ILE A 9 34.69 25.45 -34.14
C ILE A 9 33.45 24.56 -34.41
N VAL A 10 32.54 25.09 -35.22
CA VAL A 10 31.67 24.29 -36.08
C VAL A 10 32.33 24.34 -37.45
N ALA A 11 32.74 23.19 -37.98
CA ALA A 11 32.80 22.87 -39.42
C ALA A 11 33.66 21.62 -39.62
N ALA A 12 33.06 20.54 -40.11
CA ALA A 12 33.51 19.89 -41.35
C ALA A 12 32.63 18.68 -41.66
N VAL A 13 31.99 18.79 -42.81
CA VAL A 13 31.07 17.88 -43.47
C VAL A 13 31.80 16.63 -43.98
N SER A 14 31.12 15.49 -43.87
CA SER A 14 31.23 14.26 -44.67
C SER A 14 32.57 13.51 -44.77
N SER A 15 32.63 12.36 -44.10
CA SER A 15 33.18 11.15 -44.70
C SER A 15 32.23 9.99 -44.40
N VAL A 16 31.59 9.46 -45.45
CA VAL A 16 30.84 8.22 -45.41
C VAL A 16 31.83 7.08 -45.28
N MET A 17 31.87 6.43 -44.11
CA MET A 17 32.40 5.08 -43.97
C MET A 17 31.50 4.27 -43.03
N LEU A 18 30.54 3.60 -43.65
CA LEU A 18 30.05 2.25 -43.34
C LEU A 18 30.49 1.66 -41.98
N PHE A 19 29.76 1.90 -40.89
CA PHE A 19 29.82 1.03 -39.70
C PHE A 19 28.48 1.02 -38.94
N GLY A 20 27.86 -0.17 -38.91
CA GLY A 20 27.25 -0.69 -37.70
C GLY A 20 25.88 -0.18 -37.31
N LEU A 21 24.86 -0.76 -37.92
CA LEU A 21 23.53 -0.94 -37.35
C LEU A 21 23.65 -1.72 -36.01
N ALA A 22 23.52 -1.08 -34.84
CA ALA A 22 23.12 -1.69 -33.55
C ALA A 22 23.19 -0.69 -32.38
N ALA A 23 22.24 0.24 -32.30
CA ALA A 23 21.90 0.85 -31.02
C ALA A 23 20.96 -0.11 -30.26
N LEU A 24 21.53 -1.18 -29.69
CA LEU A 24 20.81 -2.03 -28.76
C LEU A 24 20.50 -1.23 -27.50
N ALA A 25 19.21 -1.07 -27.23
CA ALA A 25 18.67 -0.61 -25.97
C ALA A 25 19.27 -1.43 -24.82
N GLN A 26 20.14 -0.82 -24.02
CA GLN A 26 20.54 -1.37 -22.74
C GLN A 26 19.41 -1.07 -21.74
N THR A 27 18.39 -1.94 -21.71
CA THR A 27 17.49 -2.01 -20.55
C THR A 27 18.34 -2.40 -19.34
N PRO A 28 18.42 -1.60 -18.26
CA PRO A 28 19.15 -2.00 -17.07
C PRO A 28 18.58 -3.34 -16.56
N PRO A 29 19.42 -4.27 -16.11
CA PRO A 29 18.95 -5.53 -15.56
C PRO A 29 18.08 -5.22 -14.34
N LEU A 30 16.82 -5.63 -14.38
CA LEU A 30 15.95 -5.68 -13.21
C LEU A 30 16.66 -6.54 -12.16
N ALA A 31 16.95 -5.97 -11.00
CA ALA A 31 17.52 -6.72 -9.89
C ALA A 31 16.59 -7.90 -9.55
N PRO A 32 17.12 -9.12 -9.35
CA PRO A 32 16.29 -10.27 -9.03
C PRO A 32 15.62 -10.05 -7.67
N VAL A 33 14.29 -10.14 -7.65
CA VAL A 33 13.48 -10.13 -6.43
C VAL A 33 13.81 -11.40 -5.62
N PRO A 34 14.02 -11.31 -4.29
CA PRO A 34 14.23 -12.49 -3.45
C PRO A 34 13.11 -13.51 -3.63
N ALA A 35 13.43 -14.80 -3.68
CA ALA A 35 12.46 -15.86 -3.94
C ALA A 35 11.27 -15.86 -2.94
N GLN A 36 11.53 -15.54 -1.67
CA GLN A 36 10.52 -15.35 -0.63
C GLN A 36 9.56 -14.20 -0.94
N LEU A 37 10.07 -13.06 -1.40
CA LEU A 37 9.25 -11.90 -1.77
C LEU A 37 8.45 -12.18 -3.04
N ALA A 38 9.04 -12.87 -4.02
CA ALA A 38 8.34 -13.32 -5.22
C ALA A 38 7.17 -14.27 -4.88
N ALA A 39 7.36 -15.18 -3.91
CA ALA A 39 6.29 -16.04 -3.42
C ALA A 39 5.19 -15.26 -2.68
N ALA A 40 5.56 -14.24 -1.90
CA ALA A 40 4.61 -13.37 -1.21
C ALA A 40 3.76 -12.53 -2.17
N LEU A 41 4.31 -12.16 -3.33
CA LEU A 41 3.62 -11.44 -4.40
C LEU A 41 2.71 -12.32 -5.26
N ALA A 42 2.73 -13.65 -5.08
CA ALA A 42 1.83 -14.54 -5.79
C ALA A 42 0.36 -14.15 -5.49
N PRO A 43 -0.56 -14.13 -6.47
CA PRO A 43 -1.91 -13.63 -6.28
C PRO A 43 -2.67 -14.25 -5.10
N ALA A 44 -2.52 -15.57 -4.90
CA ALA A 44 -3.15 -16.27 -3.78
C ALA A 44 -2.54 -15.91 -2.42
N ALA A 45 -1.22 -15.67 -2.37
CA ALA A 45 -0.53 -15.25 -1.14
C ALA A 45 -0.95 -13.81 -0.76
N LEU A 46 -1.01 -12.90 -1.73
CA LEU A 46 -1.55 -11.56 -1.53
C LEU A 46 -3.00 -11.59 -1.08
N ASP A 47 -3.85 -12.42 -1.71
CA ASP A 47 -5.25 -12.56 -1.31
C ASP A 47 -5.36 -13.02 0.16
N GLN A 48 -4.54 -13.97 0.61
CA GLN A 48 -4.52 -14.43 2.00
C GLN A 48 -3.99 -13.37 2.97
N MET A 49 -2.91 -12.68 2.61
CA MET A 49 -2.30 -11.65 3.43
C MET A 49 -3.21 -10.43 3.63
N LEU A 50 -3.98 -10.06 2.61
CA LEU A 50 -4.88 -8.90 2.61
C LEU A 50 -6.30 -9.24 3.09
N ALA A 51 -6.64 -10.52 3.21
CA ALA A 51 -7.97 -10.96 3.66
C ALA A 51 -8.45 -10.29 4.97
N PRO A 52 -7.62 -10.09 6.01
CA PRO A 52 -8.07 -9.46 7.26
C PRO A 52 -8.51 -8.00 7.09
N ILE A 53 -7.96 -7.28 6.12
CA ILE A 53 -8.19 -5.84 5.92
C ILE A 53 -9.05 -5.53 4.68
N ALA A 54 -9.38 -6.53 3.85
CA ALA A 54 -10.05 -6.31 2.57
C ALA A 54 -11.47 -5.72 2.69
N LEU A 55 -12.13 -5.91 3.83
CA LEU A 55 -13.45 -5.35 4.13
C LEU A 55 -13.40 -3.94 4.73
N TYR A 56 -12.21 -3.40 5.02
CA TYR A 56 -12.06 -2.03 5.46
C TYR A 56 -12.27 -1.03 4.30
N PRO A 57 -12.65 0.23 4.58
CA PRO A 57 -12.76 1.27 3.56
C PRO A 57 -11.42 1.53 2.86
N ASP A 58 -11.44 1.84 1.56
CA ASP A 58 -10.22 2.13 0.78
C ASP A 58 -9.31 3.18 1.41
N PRO A 59 -9.83 4.32 1.93
CA PRO A 59 -8.97 5.32 2.57
C PRO A 59 -8.21 4.76 3.78
N LEU A 60 -8.83 3.86 4.55
CA LEU A 60 -8.18 3.22 5.69
C LEU A 60 -7.14 2.20 5.23
N ILE A 61 -7.44 1.39 4.22
CA ILE A 61 -6.48 0.44 3.65
C ILE A 61 -5.24 1.18 3.13
N ALA A 62 -5.42 2.31 2.43
CA ALA A 62 -4.29 3.13 1.97
C ALA A 62 -3.41 3.60 3.12
N GLN A 63 -4.00 4.06 4.24
CA GLN A 63 -3.24 4.45 5.43
C GLN A 63 -2.50 3.27 6.05
N ILE A 64 -3.13 2.09 6.13
CA ILE A 64 -2.49 0.86 6.63
C ILE A 64 -1.30 0.46 5.77
N LEU A 65 -1.47 0.46 4.44
CA LEU A 65 -0.42 0.11 3.49
C LEU A 65 0.78 1.06 3.59
N MET A 66 0.53 2.36 3.67
CA MET A 66 1.59 3.36 3.84
C MET A 66 2.26 3.26 5.21
N ALA A 67 1.48 3.07 6.28
CA ALA A 67 2.03 2.92 7.63
C ALA A 67 2.86 1.62 7.79
N ALA A 68 2.54 0.58 7.01
CA ALA A 68 3.28 -0.69 7.01
C ALA A 68 4.74 -0.55 6.55
N THR A 69 5.09 0.52 5.82
CA THR A 69 6.48 0.82 5.47
C THR A 69 7.28 1.45 6.63
N TYR A 70 6.63 1.70 7.78
CA TYR A 70 7.21 2.29 8.98
C TYR A 70 6.90 1.46 10.24
N PRO A 71 7.31 0.18 10.31
CA PRO A 71 6.92 -0.71 11.41
C PRO A 71 7.40 -0.24 12.78
N LEU A 72 8.55 0.44 12.87
CA LEU A 72 9.01 1.03 14.12
C LEU A 72 8.05 2.11 14.64
N GLU A 73 7.59 2.99 13.75
CA GLU A 73 6.65 4.06 14.09
C GLU A 73 5.29 3.49 14.52
N ILE A 74 4.87 2.34 13.98
CA ILE A 74 3.68 1.62 14.43
C ILE A 74 3.81 1.18 15.89
N VAL A 75 4.95 0.62 16.29
CA VAL A 75 5.21 0.21 17.68
C VAL A 75 5.16 1.42 18.61
N GLU A 76 5.81 2.51 18.21
CA GLU A 76 5.82 3.76 18.98
C GLU A 76 4.41 4.34 19.11
N ALA A 77 3.67 4.43 18.01
CA ALA A 77 2.29 4.92 17.98
C ALA A 77 1.37 4.03 18.81
N HIS A 78 1.52 2.70 18.75
CA HIS A 78 0.73 1.78 19.57
C HIS A 78 0.99 2.02 21.05
N ARG A 79 2.25 2.14 21.48
CA ARG A 79 2.59 2.45 22.88
C ARG A 79 2.10 3.83 23.31
N TRP A 80 2.18 4.81 22.43
CA TRP A 80 1.70 6.17 22.68
C TRP A 80 0.20 6.18 22.98
N VAL A 81 -0.62 5.47 22.19
CA VAL A 81 -2.07 5.39 22.44
C VAL A 81 -2.45 4.57 23.68
N GLN A 82 -1.52 3.78 24.24
CA GLN A 82 -1.73 3.08 25.51
C GLN A 82 -1.45 3.98 26.72
N ASP A 83 -0.77 5.12 26.57
CA ASP A 83 -0.58 6.08 27.67
C ASP A 83 -1.93 6.73 28.00
N PRO A 84 -2.43 6.61 29.25
CA PRO A 84 -3.70 7.23 29.66
C PRO A 84 -3.77 8.74 29.41
N ASN A 85 -2.65 9.45 29.48
CA ASN A 85 -2.60 10.89 29.24
C ASN A 85 -2.85 11.22 27.77
N GLN A 86 -2.37 10.37 26.87
CA GLN A 86 -2.52 10.54 25.43
C GLN A 86 -3.87 10.01 24.93
N ALA A 87 -4.32 8.88 25.48
CA ALA A 87 -5.62 8.29 25.18
C ALA A 87 -6.81 9.20 25.55
N ALA A 88 -6.62 10.12 26.51
CA ALA A 88 -7.60 11.11 26.89
C ALA A 88 -7.68 12.31 25.93
N LEU A 89 -6.72 12.47 25.01
CA LEU A 89 -6.69 13.59 24.06
C LEU A 89 -7.69 13.39 22.93
N ALA A 90 -8.32 14.49 22.51
CA ALA A 90 -9.23 14.52 21.38
C ALA A 90 -9.18 15.88 20.66
N GLY A 91 -9.69 15.92 19.43
CA GLY A 91 -9.79 17.14 18.63
C GLY A 91 -8.44 17.85 18.45
N ASP A 92 -8.42 19.18 18.62
CA ASP A 92 -7.23 20.01 18.43
C ASP A 92 -6.08 19.62 19.38
N ALA A 93 -6.39 19.16 20.60
CA ALA A 93 -5.36 18.73 21.55
C ALA A 93 -4.63 17.47 21.07
N LEU A 94 -5.37 16.51 20.50
CA LEU A 94 -4.79 15.32 19.87
C LEU A 94 -3.96 15.71 18.64
N ALA A 95 -4.50 16.59 17.78
CA ALA A 95 -3.78 17.05 16.60
C ALA A 95 -2.46 17.76 16.96
N ALA A 96 -2.47 18.59 17.99
CA ALA A 96 -1.28 19.28 18.48
C ALA A 96 -0.25 18.29 19.08
N ALA A 97 -0.69 17.27 19.80
CA ALA A 97 0.20 16.25 20.34
C ALA A 97 0.86 15.43 19.20
N LEU A 98 0.06 14.97 18.23
CA LEU A 98 0.56 14.24 17.06
C LEU A 98 1.45 15.08 16.13
N ALA A 99 1.29 16.41 16.13
CA ALA A 99 2.17 17.30 15.38
C ALA A 99 3.61 17.28 15.90
N ASN A 100 3.83 16.95 17.18
CA ASN A 100 5.16 16.86 17.78
C ASN A 100 5.86 15.51 17.49
N GLU A 101 5.09 14.48 17.10
CA GLU A 101 5.66 13.18 16.75
C GLU A 101 6.29 13.24 15.35
N SER A 102 7.41 12.53 15.15
CA SER A 102 8.12 12.51 13.86
C SER A 102 7.53 11.53 12.83
N TRP A 103 6.45 10.84 13.17
CA TRP A 103 5.88 9.77 12.35
C TRP A 103 5.29 10.27 11.02
N ASP A 104 5.19 9.37 10.06
CA ASP A 104 4.48 9.60 8.80
C ASP A 104 3.00 9.98 9.04
N PRO A 105 2.39 10.86 8.22
CA PRO A 105 0.97 11.20 8.34
C PRO A 105 0.03 9.99 8.34
N SER A 106 0.40 8.91 7.65
CA SER A 106 -0.37 7.66 7.63
C SER A 106 -0.39 7.00 9.02
N VAL A 107 0.76 6.92 9.69
CA VAL A 107 0.87 6.39 11.06
C VAL A 107 0.10 7.27 12.05
N LYS A 108 0.24 8.60 11.94
CA LYS A 108 -0.52 9.56 12.77
C LYS A 108 -2.03 9.41 12.59
N SER A 109 -2.49 9.16 11.37
CA SER A 109 -3.93 8.95 11.09
C SER A 109 -4.46 7.66 11.74
N LEU A 110 -3.61 6.64 11.88
CA LEU A 110 -3.98 5.37 12.52
C LEU A 110 -4.18 5.47 14.04
N VAL A 111 -3.76 6.56 14.68
CA VAL A 111 -4.02 6.80 16.12
C VAL A 111 -5.51 6.85 16.43
N ALA A 112 -6.34 7.29 15.49
CA ALA A 112 -7.80 7.23 15.60
C ALA A 112 -8.37 5.80 15.52
N PHE A 113 -7.55 4.81 15.14
CA PHE A 113 -7.93 3.41 14.94
C PHE A 113 -7.05 2.49 15.79
N PRO A 114 -7.15 2.53 17.14
CA PRO A 114 -6.25 1.81 18.04
C PRO A 114 -6.28 0.29 17.85
N GLN A 115 -7.39 -0.28 17.38
CA GLN A 115 -7.48 -1.71 17.06
C GLN A 115 -6.60 -2.09 15.86
N VAL A 116 -6.46 -1.19 14.88
CA VAL A 116 -5.59 -1.40 13.71
C VAL A 116 -4.13 -1.32 14.13
N LEU A 117 -3.76 -0.33 14.94
CA LEU A 117 -2.41 -0.23 15.52
C LEU A 117 -2.06 -1.49 16.33
N ALA A 118 -2.96 -1.95 17.19
CA ALA A 118 -2.75 -3.17 17.97
C ALA A 118 -2.57 -4.41 17.10
N MET A 119 -3.31 -4.52 15.98
CA MET A 119 -3.14 -5.61 15.02
C MET A 119 -1.80 -5.54 14.29
N MET A 120 -1.37 -4.34 13.87
CA MET A 120 -0.09 -4.15 13.17
C MET A 120 1.11 -4.38 14.10
N ASP A 121 1.06 -3.87 15.33
CA ASP A 121 2.07 -4.08 16.38
C ASP A 121 2.12 -5.56 16.83
N GLY A 122 0.95 -6.18 17.03
CA GLY A 122 0.87 -7.59 17.41
C GLY A 122 1.32 -8.56 16.31
N ASN A 123 1.45 -8.10 15.06
CA ASN A 123 1.85 -8.90 13.91
C ASN A 123 2.92 -8.19 13.06
N LEU A 124 4.06 -7.82 13.65
CA LEU A 124 5.13 -7.10 12.94
C LEU A 124 5.62 -7.80 11.67
N ASP A 125 5.76 -9.13 11.68
CA ASP A 125 6.14 -9.88 10.48
C ASP A 125 5.13 -9.71 9.33
N TRP A 126 3.84 -9.60 9.65
CA TRP A 126 2.80 -9.33 8.65
C TRP A 126 2.86 -7.88 8.18
N THR A 127 3.07 -6.93 9.09
CA THR A 127 3.24 -5.51 8.77
C THR A 127 4.42 -5.28 7.84
N GLU A 128 5.59 -5.88 8.12
CA GLU A 128 6.79 -5.78 7.28
C GLU A 128 6.53 -6.36 5.88
N ARG A 129 5.98 -7.59 5.79
CA ARG A 129 5.64 -8.21 4.50
C ARG A 129 4.63 -7.39 3.70
N LEU A 130 3.69 -6.72 4.38
CA LEU A 130 2.71 -5.86 3.73
C LEU A 130 3.39 -4.62 3.13
N GLY A 131 4.31 -3.99 3.86
CA GLY A 131 5.14 -2.90 3.37
C GLY A 131 6.02 -3.33 2.19
N ASP A 132 6.72 -4.45 2.32
CA ASP A 132 7.56 -5.00 1.25
C ASP A 132 6.77 -5.31 -0.02
N ALA A 133 5.59 -5.92 0.12
CA ALA A 133 4.73 -6.22 -1.02
C ALA A 133 4.24 -4.95 -1.73
N LEU A 134 3.91 -3.90 -0.97
CA LEU A 134 3.52 -2.60 -1.53
C LEU A 134 4.67 -1.94 -2.30
N LEU A 135 5.87 -1.95 -1.72
CA LEU A 135 7.06 -1.36 -2.32
C LEU A 135 7.51 -2.15 -3.56
N ALA A 136 7.32 -3.46 -3.56
CA ALA A 136 7.70 -4.32 -4.69
C ALA A 136 6.70 -4.25 -5.84
N ASP A 137 5.39 -4.31 -5.57
CA ASP A 137 4.35 -4.24 -6.60
C ASP A 137 3.01 -3.70 -6.06
N GLN A 138 2.89 -2.37 -6.06
CA GLN A 138 1.64 -1.67 -5.72
C GLN A 138 0.44 -2.10 -6.59
N THR A 139 0.68 -2.46 -7.86
CA THR A 139 -0.40 -2.88 -8.77
C THR A 139 -0.93 -4.25 -8.38
N ALA A 140 -0.07 -5.20 -8.01
CA ALA A 140 -0.48 -6.51 -7.53
C ALA A 140 -1.29 -6.42 -6.23
N VAL A 141 -0.86 -5.57 -5.28
CA VAL A 141 -1.56 -5.34 -4.01
C VAL A 141 -2.95 -4.74 -4.23
N SER A 142 -3.06 -3.67 -5.03
CA SER A 142 -4.36 -3.04 -5.34
C SER A 142 -5.30 -3.99 -6.06
N ASN A 143 -4.80 -4.78 -7.02
CA ASN A 143 -5.57 -5.81 -7.71
C ASN A 143 -6.09 -6.89 -6.74
N ALA A 144 -5.29 -7.31 -5.76
CA ALA A 144 -5.70 -8.28 -4.75
C ALA A 144 -6.85 -7.74 -3.88
N ILE A 145 -6.77 -6.48 -3.44
CA ILE A 145 -7.85 -5.82 -2.69
C ILE A 145 -9.15 -5.83 -3.50
N GLN A 146 -9.08 -5.44 -4.78
CA GLN A 146 -10.26 -5.41 -5.65
C GLN A 146 -10.85 -6.81 -5.87
N ARG A 147 -10.02 -7.84 -6.07
CA ARG A 147 -10.48 -9.23 -6.17
C ARG A 147 -11.21 -9.68 -4.90
N LEU A 148 -10.65 -9.41 -3.73
CA LEU A 148 -11.25 -9.80 -2.45
C LEU A 148 -12.62 -9.14 -2.24
N ARG A 149 -12.76 -7.87 -2.64
CA ARG A 149 -14.04 -7.16 -2.56
C ARG A 149 -15.08 -7.70 -3.53
N GLN A 150 -14.69 -7.99 -4.77
CA GLN A 150 -15.58 -8.64 -5.74
C GLN A 150 -16.11 -9.97 -5.19
N ARG A 151 -15.24 -10.78 -4.56
CA ARG A 151 -15.63 -12.03 -3.90
C ARG A 151 -16.59 -11.79 -2.74
N ALA A 152 -16.34 -10.79 -1.89
CA ALA A 152 -17.22 -10.44 -0.78
C ALA A 152 -18.62 -10.00 -1.25
N THR A 153 -18.69 -9.14 -2.26
CA THR A 153 -19.95 -8.72 -2.87
C THR A 153 -20.70 -9.90 -3.49
N ALA A 154 -20.01 -10.76 -4.23
CA ALA A 154 -20.62 -11.96 -4.83
C ALA A 154 -21.19 -12.90 -3.75
N ALA A 155 -20.47 -13.11 -2.64
CA ALA A 155 -20.95 -13.91 -1.52
C ALA A 155 -22.19 -13.29 -0.85
N GLY A 156 -22.24 -11.96 -0.71
CA GLY A 156 -23.43 -11.25 -0.20
C GLY A 156 -24.67 -11.44 -1.08
N THR A 157 -24.51 -11.33 -2.40
CA THR A 157 -25.59 -11.53 -3.38
C THR A 157 -26.14 -12.96 -3.37
N LEU A 158 -25.28 -13.95 -3.13
CA LEU A 158 -25.71 -15.35 -3.01
C LEU A 158 -26.50 -15.60 -1.72
N ASN A 159 -26.20 -14.90 -0.63
CA ASN A 159 -26.94 -15.05 0.62
C ASN A 159 -28.32 -14.39 0.59
N THR A 160 -28.46 -13.20 -0.02
CA THR A 160 -29.79 -12.53 -0.12
C THR A 160 -30.76 -13.33 -0.99
N THR A 161 -30.31 -13.85 -2.14
CA THR A 161 -31.16 -14.62 -3.06
C THR A 161 -31.67 -15.93 -2.43
N GLN A 162 -30.86 -16.60 -1.61
CA GLN A 162 -31.26 -17.80 -0.87
C GLN A 162 -32.20 -17.51 0.31
N GLN A 163 -32.21 -16.29 0.84
CA GLN A 163 -33.12 -15.85 1.90
C GLN A 163 -34.46 -15.36 1.31
N GLU A 164 -34.45 -14.64 0.18
CA GLU A 164 -35.68 -14.21 -0.52
C GLU A 164 -36.49 -15.38 -1.07
N GLY A 165 -35.83 -16.45 -1.54
CA GLY A 165 -36.51 -17.70 -1.91
C GLY A 165 -37.18 -18.43 -0.74
N ARG A 166 -36.81 -18.11 0.51
CA ARG A 166 -37.36 -18.73 1.73
C ARG A 166 -38.47 -17.89 2.36
N CYS A 167 -38.42 -16.56 2.22
CA CYS A 167 -39.49 -15.67 2.70
C CYS A 167 -40.73 -15.66 1.79
N GLN A 168 -40.60 -15.92 0.47
CA GLN A 168 -41.74 -15.86 -0.45
C GLN A 168 -42.67 -17.10 -0.46
N VAL A 169 -42.32 -18.17 0.26
CA VAL A 169 -43.11 -19.42 0.31
C VAL A 169 -44.12 -19.45 1.47
N SER A 170 -44.22 -18.40 2.29
CA SER A 170 -45.15 -18.36 3.45
C SER A 170 -46.32 -17.39 3.34
N GLU A 171 -46.43 -16.56 2.29
CA GLU A 171 -47.49 -15.53 2.18
C GLU A 171 -48.51 -15.76 1.06
N ARG A 172 -48.34 -16.80 0.22
CA ARG A 172 -49.26 -17.08 -0.91
C ARG A 172 -50.22 -18.22 -0.60
N GLY A 173 -50.94 -18.11 0.51
CA GLY A 173 -51.87 -19.14 0.95
C GLY A 173 -52.78 -18.69 2.10
N ARG A 174 -53.60 -17.66 1.87
CA ARG A 174 -54.89 -17.53 2.56
C ARG A 174 -55.85 -16.66 1.76
#